data_AF-A0A1C4MY41-F1
#
_entry.id   AF-A0A1C4MY41-F1
#
_cell.length_a   1.000
_cell.length_b   1.000
_cell.length_c   1.000
_cell.angle_alpha   90.00
_cell.angle_beta   90.00
_cell.angle_gamma   90.00
#
_symmetry.space_group_name_H-M   'P 1'
#
loop_
_entity.id
_entity.type
_entity.pdbx_description
1 polymer ?
#
loop_
_entity_poly.entity_id
_entity_poly.type
_entity_poly.pdbx_seq_one_letter_code
_entity_poly.pdbx_strand_id
1 'polypeptide(L)'
;MTTEPAEPYGPTPRTKPTRSPERARYDRPTVHAILDSAYLCHLGYLREGAPVVLPTLYARRGETLYVHGSTGSRPLRSARQGPGLAVCLTVTHVDGLVLARSAFHHSINYRSVVVQGTARQVTDEDERRTALDAIVNQVVAGRAADSRPANAKELAATAVLRLDLDEVSAKLRTGGPNDEPEDLALPYWSGVVPVRQTYGTPEPAADLAPSIPLPAYLSR
;
A
#
# COMPACT_ATOMS: atom_id res chain seq x y z
N MET A 1 20.99 -22.22 2.95
CA MET A 1 21.67 -20.92 3.05
C MET A 1 20.82 -20.07 3.98
N THR A 2 21.26 -19.89 5.23
CA THR A 2 20.60 -19.02 6.20
C THR A 2 20.87 -17.58 5.77
N THR A 3 19.88 -16.95 5.14
CA THR A 3 19.92 -15.52 4.81
C THR A 3 20.01 -14.75 6.11
N GLU A 4 21.06 -13.96 6.30
CA GLU A 4 21.12 -13.01 7.42
C GLU A 4 19.88 -12.10 7.37
N PRO A 5 19.27 -11.80 8.53
CA PRO A 5 18.14 -10.89 8.56
C PRO A 5 18.58 -9.53 8.03
N ALA A 6 17.88 -9.04 7.01
CA ALA A 6 18.14 -7.73 6.45
C ALA A 6 18.02 -6.66 7.56
N GLU A 7 18.91 -5.67 7.53
CA GLU A 7 18.95 -4.59 8.52
C GLU A 7 17.56 -3.91 8.65
N PRO A 8 17.19 -3.36 9.82
CA PRO A 8 15.99 -2.52 9.90
C PRO A 8 16.16 -1.22 9.09
N TYR A 9 15.06 -0.57 8.75
CA TYR A 9 15.10 0.81 8.25
C TYR A 9 15.52 1.77 9.37
N GLY A 10 16.37 2.75 9.04
CA GLY A 10 16.79 3.79 9.99
C GLY A 10 15.67 4.78 10.27
N PRO A 11 15.20 4.94 11.53
CA PRO A 11 14.22 5.96 11.86
C PRO A 11 14.79 7.37 11.64
N THR A 12 14.03 8.24 11.00
CA THR A 12 14.36 9.66 10.78
C THR A 12 13.43 10.54 11.61
N PRO A 13 13.73 11.85 11.76
CA PRO A 13 12.79 12.79 12.35
C PRO A 13 11.41 12.80 11.67
N ARG A 14 11.34 12.44 10.38
CA ARG A 14 10.08 12.40 9.61
C ARG A 14 9.32 11.08 9.78
N THR A 15 10.00 10.00 10.15
CA THR A 15 9.38 8.66 10.27
C THR A 15 9.17 8.24 11.72
N LYS A 16 9.72 8.95 12.71
CA LYS A 16 9.50 8.72 14.15
C LYS A 16 8.18 9.34 14.62
N PRO A 17 7.17 8.54 15.03
CA PRO A 17 5.92 9.09 15.52
C PRO A 17 6.09 9.71 16.91
N THR A 18 5.39 10.82 17.16
CA THR A 18 5.35 11.48 18.48
C THR A 18 4.35 10.84 19.44
N ARG A 19 3.29 10.19 18.92
CA ARG A 19 2.28 9.48 19.72
C ARG A 19 2.36 7.97 19.53
N SER A 20 2.30 7.22 20.62
CA SER A 20 2.42 5.76 20.65
C SER A 20 3.64 5.22 19.88
N PRO A 21 4.87 5.67 20.21
CA PRO A 21 6.09 5.23 19.53
C PRO A 21 6.36 3.72 19.68
N GLU A 22 5.86 3.09 20.74
CA GLU A 22 5.92 1.64 20.97
C GLU A 22 5.21 0.82 19.88
N ARG A 23 4.31 1.46 19.12
CA ARG A 23 3.59 0.86 17.98
C ARG A 23 4.36 0.94 16.67
N ALA A 24 5.46 1.69 16.62
CA ALA A 24 6.28 1.84 15.43
C ALA A 24 7.08 0.56 15.16
N ARG A 25 7.21 0.19 13.89
CA ARG A 25 8.05 -0.90 13.41
C ARG A 25 8.86 -0.42 12.21
N TYR A 26 10.09 -0.90 12.13
CA TYR A 26 11.05 -0.55 11.08
C TYR A 26 11.75 -1.77 10.50
N ASP A 27 11.44 -2.98 10.98
CA ASP A 27 11.98 -4.20 10.40
C ASP A 27 11.36 -4.44 9.01
N ARG A 28 12.20 -4.83 8.06
CA ARG A 28 11.81 -5.12 6.67
C ARG A 28 10.70 -6.16 6.57
N PRO A 29 10.72 -7.29 7.30
CA PRO A 29 9.64 -8.27 7.23
C PRO A 29 8.26 -7.67 7.52
N THR A 30 8.12 -6.84 8.56
CA THR A 30 6.84 -6.20 8.89
C THR A 30 6.42 -5.18 7.82
N VAL A 31 7.33 -4.31 7.39
CA VAL A 31 7.03 -3.29 6.36
C VAL A 31 6.62 -3.95 5.04
N HIS A 32 7.40 -4.92 4.58
CA HIS A 32 7.14 -5.65 3.33
C HIS A 32 5.82 -6.41 3.40
N ALA A 33 5.54 -7.13 4.50
CA ALA A 33 4.29 -7.87 4.64
C ALA A 33 3.04 -6.97 4.56
N ILE A 34 3.09 -5.76 5.14
CA ILE A 34 1.98 -4.81 5.07
C ILE A 34 1.79 -4.27 3.64
N LEU A 35 2.91 -3.95 2.97
CA LEU A 35 2.89 -3.49 1.57
C LEU A 35 2.46 -4.60 0.61
N ASP A 36 2.84 -5.85 0.85
CA ASP A 36 2.52 -6.97 -0.03
C ASP A 36 1.07 -7.43 0.09
N SER A 37 0.42 -7.18 1.24
CA SER A 37 -0.98 -7.57 1.45
C SER A 37 -2.00 -6.57 0.87
N ALA A 38 -1.56 -5.49 0.21
CA ALA A 38 -2.41 -4.49 -0.43
C ALA A 38 -1.96 -4.19 -1.86
N TYR A 39 -2.90 -3.75 -2.69
CA TYR A 39 -2.63 -3.21 -4.03
C TYR A 39 -3.06 -1.75 -4.19
N LEU A 40 -3.79 -1.19 -3.21
CA LEU A 40 -4.24 0.19 -3.18
C LEU A 40 -3.40 1.00 -2.20
N CYS A 41 -2.90 2.16 -2.63
CA CYS A 41 -2.25 3.14 -1.77
C CYS A 41 -2.92 4.52 -1.90
N HIS A 42 -2.57 5.42 -0.98
CA HIS A 42 -2.88 6.84 -1.06
C HIS A 42 -1.58 7.60 -1.28
N LEU A 43 -1.45 8.25 -2.44
CA LEU A 43 -0.28 9.04 -2.82
C LEU A 43 -0.54 10.52 -2.53
N GLY A 44 0.05 11.02 -1.45
CA GLY A 44 0.07 12.43 -1.08
C GLY A 44 1.22 13.19 -1.75
N TYR A 45 0.95 14.38 -2.29
CA TYR A 45 1.97 15.30 -2.83
C TYR A 45 1.45 16.74 -2.86
N LEU A 46 2.32 17.71 -3.11
CA LEU A 46 1.92 19.11 -3.26
C LEU A 46 1.63 19.45 -4.72
N ARG A 47 0.50 20.12 -4.95
CA ARG A 47 0.12 20.72 -6.24
C ARG A 47 -0.17 22.18 -6.02
N GLU A 48 0.58 23.06 -6.69
CA GLU A 48 0.34 24.51 -6.64
C GLU A 48 0.30 25.03 -5.18
N GLY A 49 1.15 24.45 -4.31
CA GLY A 49 1.22 24.77 -2.88
C GLY A 49 0.18 24.06 -1.99
N ALA A 50 -0.80 23.36 -2.55
CA ALA A 50 -1.85 22.66 -1.81
C ALA A 50 -1.62 21.14 -1.77
N PRO A 51 -1.94 20.46 -0.65
CA PRO A 51 -1.85 19.00 -0.58
C PRO A 51 -2.93 18.33 -1.44
N VAL A 52 -2.53 17.30 -2.16
CA VAL A 52 -3.41 16.40 -2.93
C VAL A 52 -3.12 14.97 -2.49
N VAL A 53 -4.17 14.17 -2.34
CA VAL A 53 -4.07 12.73 -2.06
C VAL A 53 -4.81 11.97 -3.15
N LEU A 54 -4.10 11.11 -3.87
CA LEU A 54 -4.67 10.28 -4.93
C LEU A 54 -4.70 8.81 -4.51
N PRO A 55 -5.88 8.16 -4.48
CA PRO A 55 -5.94 6.71 -4.41
C PRO A 55 -5.45 6.12 -5.74
N THR A 56 -4.49 5.20 -5.69
CA THR A 56 -3.95 4.55 -6.89
C THR A 56 -3.42 3.15 -6.59
N LEU A 57 -3.32 2.34 -7.65
CA LEU A 57 -2.63 1.05 -7.57
C LEU A 57 -1.12 1.27 -7.44
N TYR A 58 -0.48 0.39 -6.69
CA TYR A 58 0.98 0.33 -6.57
C TYR A 58 1.48 -1.11 -6.63
N ALA A 59 2.80 -1.29 -6.70
CA ALA A 59 3.46 -2.54 -6.38
C ALA A 59 4.72 -2.28 -5.57
N ARG A 60 5.10 -3.24 -4.74
CA ARG A 60 6.45 -3.32 -4.19
C ARG A 60 7.26 -4.34 -4.98
N ARG A 61 8.50 -3.99 -5.34
CA ARG A 61 9.48 -4.94 -5.86
C ARG A 61 10.81 -4.71 -5.16
N GLY A 62 11.18 -5.63 -4.27
CA GLY A 62 12.33 -5.44 -3.39
C GLY A 62 12.16 -4.19 -2.52
N GLU A 63 13.09 -3.26 -2.63
CA GLU A 63 13.14 -2.01 -1.84
C GLU A 63 12.53 -0.80 -2.58
N THR A 64 11.76 -1.03 -3.65
CA THR A 64 11.16 0.05 -4.45
C THR A 64 9.66 -0.14 -4.57
N LEU A 65 8.92 0.98 -4.44
CA LEU A 65 7.51 1.09 -4.78
C LEU A 65 7.32 1.69 -6.17
N TYR A 66 6.39 1.12 -6.93
CA TYR A 66 6.01 1.61 -8.24
C TYR A 66 4.54 2.01 -8.25
N VAL A 67 4.24 3.17 -8.83
CA VAL A 67 2.88 3.60 -9.17
C VAL A 67 2.83 4.00 -10.63
N HIS A 68 1.72 3.76 -11.31
CA HIS A 68 1.56 4.14 -12.72
C HIS A 68 0.45 5.17 -12.90
N GLY A 69 0.46 5.83 -14.06
CA GLY A 69 -0.61 6.70 -14.50
C GLY A 69 -0.41 7.13 -15.95
N SER A 70 -1.37 7.88 -16.49
CA SER A 70 -1.21 8.48 -17.80
C SER A 70 0.02 9.39 -17.83
N THR A 71 0.78 9.38 -18.93
CA THR A 71 1.87 10.34 -19.18
C THR A 71 1.42 11.79 -19.09
N GLY A 72 0.15 12.05 -19.40
CA GLY A 72 -0.50 13.35 -19.28
C GLY A 72 -0.99 13.68 -17.86
N SER A 73 -0.83 12.80 -16.87
CA SER A 73 -1.24 13.11 -15.50
C SER A 73 -0.26 14.08 -14.85
N ARG A 74 -0.79 14.97 -13.98
CA ARG A 74 0.01 16.03 -13.35
C ARG A 74 1.13 15.50 -12.45
N PRO A 75 0.93 14.47 -11.59
CA PRO A 75 2.03 13.90 -10.79
C PRO A 75 3.21 13.45 -11.66
N LEU A 76 2.90 12.79 -12.79
CA LEU A 76 3.90 12.27 -13.71
C LEU A 76 4.62 13.40 -14.45
N ARG A 77 3.92 14.46 -14.87
CA ARG A 77 4.57 15.65 -15.42
C ARG A 77 5.47 16.36 -14.41
N SER A 78 5.04 16.46 -13.16
CA SER A 78 5.83 17.10 -12.10
C SER A 78 7.08 16.30 -11.75
N ALA A 79 6.99 14.97 -11.75
CA ALA A 79 8.14 14.09 -11.48
C ALA A 79 9.18 14.04 -12.62
N ARG A 80 8.84 14.51 -13.83
CA ARG A 80 9.79 14.65 -14.96
C ARG A 80 10.75 15.82 -14.81
N GLN A 81 10.44 16.78 -13.96
CA GLN A 81 11.18 18.04 -13.83
C GLN A 81 12.00 18.03 -12.54
N GLY A 82 13.24 18.50 -12.60
CA GLY A 82 14.10 18.65 -11.42
C GLY A 82 14.42 17.32 -10.70
N PRO A 83 14.60 17.32 -9.36
CA PRO A 83 15.04 16.13 -8.60
C PRO A 83 13.97 15.02 -8.46
N GLY A 84 12.76 15.23 -9.00
CA GLY A 84 11.59 14.37 -8.86
C GLY A 84 10.44 15.05 -8.08
N LEU A 85 9.42 14.27 -7.71
CA LEU A 85 8.25 14.74 -6.97
C LEU A 85 8.34 14.33 -5.50
N ALA A 86 8.33 15.29 -4.58
CA ALA A 86 8.18 14.96 -3.16
C ALA A 86 6.80 14.35 -2.90
N VAL A 87 6.78 13.14 -2.33
CA VAL A 87 5.57 12.35 -2.09
C VAL A 87 5.55 11.73 -0.70
N CYS A 88 4.34 11.39 -0.26
CA CYS A 88 4.05 10.53 0.87
C CYS A 88 3.10 9.43 0.40
N LEU A 89 3.56 8.18 0.33
CA LEU A 89 2.73 7.03 -0.03
C LEU A 89 2.30 6.31 1.24
N THR A 90 1.00 6.12 1.42
CA THR A 90 0.41 5.46 2.60
C THR A 90 -0.41 4.24 2.21
N VAL A 91 -0.23 3.15 2.95
CA VAL A 91 -1.01 1.91 2.88
C VAL A 91 -1.53 1.61 4.27
N THR A 92 -2.82 1.28 4.40
CA THR A 92 -3.48 0.99 5.67
C THR A 92 -4.40 -0.21 5.55
N HIS A 93 -4.31 -1.12 6.52
CA HIS A 93 -5.22 -2.24 6.74
C HIS A 93 -5.97 -2.01 8.04
N VAL A 94 -7.29 -2.17 8.01
CA VAL A 94 -8.13 -2.18 9.22
C VAL A 94 -8.41 -3.63 9.58
N ASP A 95 -7.94 -4.04 10.76
CA ASP A 95 -8.00 -5.43 11.22
C ASP A 95 -9.07 -5.62 12.32
N GLY A 96 -9.61 -4.54 12.90
CA GLY A 96 -10.72 -4.64 13.84
C GLY A 96 -11.20 -3.29 14.38
N LEU A 97 -12.46 -3.23 14.79
CA LEU A 97 -13.06 -2.10 15.50
C LEU A 97 -12.94 -2.37 17.00
N VAL A 98 -12.36 -1.45 17.75
CA VAL A 98 -12.20 -1.59 19.20
C VAL A 98 -13.24 -0.73 19.90
N LEU A 99 -14.21 -1.39 20.52
CA LEU A 99 -15.33 -0.73 21.18
C LEU A 99 -15.09 -0.77 22.69
N ALA A 100 -14.80 0.39 23.27
CA ALA A 100 -14.60 0.58 24.69
C ALA A 100 -15.91 0.93 25.40
N ARG A 101 -15.90 0.96 26.74
CA ARG A 101 -17.05 1.39 27.55
C ARG A 101 -17.20 2.90 27.55
N SER A 102 -16.08 3.62 27.62
CA SER A 102 -16.04 5.08 27.49
C SER A 102 -15.78 5.49 26.05
N ALA A 103 -16.52 6.51 25.60
CA ALA A 103 -16.42 7.02 24.23
C ALA A 103 -14.99 7.44 23.84
N PHE A 104 -14.19 7.84 24.82
CA PHE A 104 -12.80 8.28 24.62
C PHE A 104 -11.85 7.15 24.21
N HIS A 105 -12.13 5.91 24.62
CA HIS A 105 -11.24 4.77 24.42
C HIS A 105 -11.59 3.92 23.18
N HIS A 106 -12.58 4.32 22.39
CA HIS A 106 -12.83 3.72 21.07
C HIS A 106 -11.62 3.84 20.15
N SER A 107 -11.35 2.78 19.39
CA SER A 107 -10.19 2.75 18.49
C SER A 107 -10.36 1.73 17.37
N ILE A 108 -9.28 1.48 16.62
CA ILE A 108 -9.19 0.41 15.61
C ILE A 108 -7.91 -0.39 15.81
N ASN A 109 -7.95 -1.68 15.52
CA ASN A 109 -6.76 -2.48 15.24
C ASN A 109 -6.41 -2.28 13.77
N TYR A 110 -5.13 -2.02 13.48
CA TYR A 110 -4.67 -1.66 12.15
C TYR A 110 -3.20 -1.97 11.96
N ARG A 111 -2.80 -2.01 10.69
CA ARG A 111 -1.42 -2.01 10.24
C ARG A 111 -1.29 -0.99 9.13
N SER A 112 -0.32 -0.09 9.23
CA SER A 112 -0.08 0.91 8.19
C SER A 112 1.40 1.06 7.89
N VAL A 113 1.73 1.38 6.65
CA VAL A 113 3.06 1.81 6.22
C VAL A 113 2.95 3.19 5.60
N VAL A 114 3.87 4.08 5.98
CA VAL A 114 4.05 5.41 5.40
C VAL A 114 5.47 5.50 4.83
N VAL A 115 5.58 5.80 3.54
CA VAL A 115 6.85 6.01 2.84
C VAL A 115 6.91 7.47 2.38
N GLN A 116 7.92 8.20 2.82
CA GLN A 116 8.15 9.58 2.41
C GLN A 116 9.42 9.64 1.55
N GLY A 117 9.40 10.46 0.50
CA GLY A 117 10.59 10.59 -0.33
C GLY A 117 10.34 11.37 -1.60
N THR A 118 11.28 11.24 -2.53
CA THR A 118 11.21 11.90 -3.84
C THR A 118 10.99 10.84 -4.90
N ALA A 119 9.76 10.74 -5.40
CA ALA A 119 9.42 9.85 -6.49
C ALA A 119 10.00 10.34 -7.82
N ARG A 120 10.55 9.44 -8.61
CA ARG A 120 11.16 9.75 -9.91
C ARG A 120 10.46 8.97 -11.01
N GLN A 121 10.38 9.55 -12.21
CA GLN A 121 9.87 8.79 -13.35
C GLN A 121 10.86 7.70 -13.76
N VAL A 122 10.35 6.50 -14.01
CA VAL A 122 11.08 5.42 -14.67
C VAL A 122 11.19 5.75 -16.17
N THR A 123 12.42 5.88 -16.65
CA THR A 123 12.73 6.21 -18.06
C THR A 123 13.26 5.01 -18.84
N ASP A 124 13.86 4.04 -18.17
CA ASP A 124 14.28 2.78 -18.77
C ASP A 124 13.06 1.95 -19.18
N GLU A 125 13.10 1.39 -20.39
CA GLU A 125 11.93 0.68 -20.94
C GLU A 125 11.71 -0.66 -20.25
N ASP A 126 12.78 -1.39 -19.92
CA ASP A 126 12.70 -2.71 -19.32
C ASP A 126 12.30 -2.62 -17.84
N GLU A 127 12.80 -1.63 -17.10
CA GLU A 127 12.30 -1.31 -15.76
C GLU A 127 10.83 -0.94 -15.81
N ARG A 128 10.40 -0.10 -16.78
CA ARG A 128 8.99 0.30 -16.92
C ARG A 128 8.09 -0.91 -17.20
N ARG A 129 8.46 -1.81 -18.10
CA ARG A 129 7.71 -3.06 -18.35
C ARG A 129 7.60 -3.88 -17.08
N THR A 130 8.73 -4.08 -16.40
CA THR A 130 8.76 -4.89 -15.18
C THR A 130 7.93 -4.28 -14.05
N ALA A 131 7.93 -2.96 -13.91
CA ALA A 131 7.12 -2.26 -12.93
C ALA A 131 5.62 -2.38 -13.24
N LEU A 132 5.22 -2.31 -14.50
CA LEU A 132 3.83 -2.51 -14.91
C LEU A 132 3.36 -3.93 -14.63
N ASP A 133 4.18 -4.94 -14.95
CA ASP A 133 3.88 -6.34 -14.63
C ASP A 133 3.80 -6.56 -13.12
N ALA A 134 4.67 -5.92 -12.34
CA ALA A 134 4.61 -5.95 -10.88
C ALA A 134 3.31 -5.36 -10.34
N ILE A 135 2.84 -4.24 -10.90
CA ILE A 135 1.54 -3.62 -10.51
C ILE A 135 0.38 -4.57 -10.80
N VAL A 136 0.36 -5.23 -11.96
CA VAL A 136 -0.68 -6.22 -12.27
C VAL A 136 -0.61 -7.40 -11.29
N ASN A 137 0.58 -7.92 -11.00
CA ASN A 137 0.78 -9.04 -10.09
C ASN A 137 0.54 -8.70 -8.61
N GLN A 138 0.67 -7.43 -8.20
CA GLN A 138 0.30 -6.97 -6.87
C GLN A 138 -1.22 -7.06 -6.66
N VAL A 139 -2.01 -6.78 -7.70
CA VAL A 139 -3.47 -6.90 -7.65
C VAL A 139 -3.86 -8.38 -7.58
N VAL A 140 -3.34 -9.19 -8.51
CA VAL A 140 -3.54 -10.64 -8.52
C VAL A 140 -2.27 -11.34 -8.99
N ALA A 141 -1.68 -12.14 -8.12
CA ALA A 141 -0.46 -12.88 -8.43
C ALA A 141 -0.65 -13.79 -9.66
N GLY A 142 0.27 -13.67 -10.62
CA GLY A 142 0.25 -14.45 -11.87
C GLY A 142 -0.53 -13.80 -13.00
N ARG A 143 -1.33 -12.75 -12.73
CA ARG A 143 -2.20 -12.12 -13.74
C ARG A 143 -1.43 -11.50 -14.89
N ALA A 144 -0.22 -10.98 -14.66
CA ALA A 144 0.57 -10.36 -15.73
C ALA A 144 0.91 -11.38 -16.84
N ALA A 145 1.28 -12.62 -16.45
CA ALA A 145 1.60 -13.69 -17.39
C ALA A 145 0.36 -14.29 -18.09
N ASP A 146 -0.82 -14.12 -17.49
CA ASP A 146 -2.11 -14.58 -18.03
C ASP A 146 -2.86 -13.47 -18.78
N SER A 147 -2.12 -12.52 -19.34
CA SER A 147 -2.64 -11.43 -20.17
C SER A 147 -1.65 -11.06 -21.27
N ARG A 148 -2.13 -10.47 -22.37
CA ARG A 148 -1.24 -9.98 -23.43
C ARG A 148 -0.33 -8.89 -22.88
N PRO A 149 1.01 -8.95 -23.09
CA PRO A 149 1.90 -7.86 -22.72
C PRO A 149 1.53 -6.53 -23.38
N ALA A 150 1.87 -5.41 -22.73
CA ALA A 150 1.62 -4.08 -23.29
C ALA A 150 2.33 -3.88 -24.65
N ASN A 151 1.61 -3.31 -25.62
CA ASN A 151 2.21 -2.90 -26.90
C ASN A 151 2.91 -1.53 -26.78
N ALA A 152 3.62 -1.13 -27.83
CA ALA A 152 4.36 0.13 -27.86
C ALA A 152 3.49 1.37 -27.62
N LYS A 153 2.24 1.38 -28.12
CA LYS A 153 1.31 2.50 -27.94
C LYS A 153 0.86 2.62 -26.48
N GLU A 154 0.53 1.51 -25.83
CA GLU A 154 0.14 1.45 -24.42
C GLU A 154 1.30 1.86 -23.50
N LEU A 155 2.52 1.39 -23.79
CA LEU A 155 3.74 1.80 -23.07
C LEU A 155 4.05 3.28 -23.25
N ALA A 156 3.82 3.85 -24.44
CA ALA A 156 4.00 5.27 -24.69
C ALA A 156 2.96 6.16 -24.00
N ALA A 157 1.76 5.63 -23.73
CA ALA A 157 0.68 6.35 -23.03
C ALA A 157 0.80 6.27 -21.49
N THR A 158 1.62 5.37 -20.98
CA THR A 158 1.75 5.07 -19.55
C THR A 158 3.11 5.51 -19.01
N ALA A 159 3.10 6.22 -17.89
CA ALA A 159 4.31 6.53 -17.15
C ALA A 159 4.26 5.87 -15.76
N VAL A 160 5.45 5.56 -15.24
CA VAL A 160 5.65 4.91 -13.95
C VAL A 160 6.52 5.81 -13.07
N LEU A 161 6.13 5.98 -11.81
CA LEU A 161 6.98 6.55 -10.78
C LEU A 161 7.57 5.43 -9.94
N ARG A 162 8.84 5.58 -9.59
CA ARG A 162 9.51 4.80 -8.56
C ARG A 162 9.71 5.63 -7.30
N LEU A 163 9.57 5.00 -6.14
CA LEU A 163 9.85 5.55 -4.83
C LEU A 163 10.63 4.51 -4.02
N ASP A 164 11.85 4.84 -3.63
CA ASP A 164 12.72 3.95 -2.86
C ASP A 164 12.31 3.95 -1.38
N LEU A 165 12.44 2.80 -0.71
CA LEU A 165 12.09 2.60 0.70
C LEU A 165 13.18 3.14 1.65
N ASP A 166 13.57 4.41 1.48
CA ASP A 166 14.62 5.04 2.30
C ASP A 166 14.06 5.58 3.62
N GLU A 167 12.93 6.29 3.57
CA GLU A 167 12.26 6.83 4.75
C GLU A 167 10.87 6.22 4.92
N VAL A 168 10.83 5.12 5.66
CA VAL A 168 9.63 4.34 5.93
C VAL A 168 9.36 4.21 7.42
N SER A 169 8.08 4.18 7.79
CA SER A 169 7.65 3.68 9.09
C SER A 169 6.40 2.81 8.95
N ALA A 170 6.40 1.70 9.67
CA ALA A 170 5.18 0.95 9.94
C ALA A 170 4.62 1.33 11.31
N LYS A 171 3.29 1.29 11.45
CA LYS A 171 2.61 1.45 12.73
C LYS A 171 1.49 0.43 12.86
N LEU A 172 1.47 -0.28 13.98
CA LEU A 172 0.54 -1.38 14.21
C LEU A 172 -0.18 -1.21 15.55
N ARG A 173 -1.46 -1.56 15.58
CA ARG A 173 -2.23 -1.71 16.82
C ARG A 173 -3.00 -3.02 16.78
N THR A 174 -2.85 -3.81 17.83
CA THR A 174 -3.62 -5.03 18.10
C THR A 174 -4.14 -4.99 19.55
N GLY A 175 -5.00 -5.94 19.90
CA GLY A 175 -5.54 -6.08 21.27
C GLY A 175 -6.91 -5.45 21.47
N GLY A 176 -7.35 -5.47 22.74
CA GLY A 176 -8.67 -5.02 23.16
C GLY A 176 -8.78 -3.52 23.48
N PRO A 177 -9.94 -3.10 24.01
CA PRO A 177 -10.13 -1.79 24.61
C PRO A 177 -9.18 -1.57 25.81
N ASN A 178 -8.85 -0.31 26.08
CA ASN A 178 -8.07 0.10 27.25
C ASN A 178 -8.93 1.01 28.11
N ASP A 179 -9.97 0.44 28.69
CA ASP A 179 -10.88 1.12 29.63
C ASP A 179 -10.14 1.45 30.93
N GLU A 180 -10.46 2.59 31.54
CA GLU A 180 -9.96 2.94 32.87
C GLU A 180 -10.61 2.06 33.95
N PRO A 181 -9.96 1.83 35.10
CA PRO A 181 -10.51 0.98 36.17
C PRO A 181 -11.92 1.37 36.63
N GLU A 182 -12.22 2.68 36.65
CA GLU A 182 -13.53 3.23 37.01
C GLU A 182 -14.65 2.92 35.99
N ASP A 183 -14.30 2.68 34.72
CA ASP A 183 -15.26 2.39 33.66
C ASP A 183 -15.67 0.91 33.63
N LEU A 184 -14.91 0.01 34.26
CA LEU A 184 -15.11 -1.44 34.14
C LEU A 184 -16.48 -1.93 34.59
N ALA A 185 -17.10 -1.22 35.54
CA ALA A 185 -18.43 -1.53 36.07
C ALA A 185 -19.59 -0.93 35.24
N LEU A 186 -19.29 -0.07 34.24
CA LEU A 186 -20.33 0.52 33.41
C LEU A 186 -21.07 -0.56 32.61
N PRO A 187 -22.41 -0.43 32.43
CA PRO A 187 -23.24 -1.44 31.77
C PRO A 187 -23.17 -1.36 30.24
N TYR A 188 -21.98 -1.09 29.69
CA TYR A 188 -21.74 -1.02 28.24
C TYR A 188 -20.95 -2.24 27.76
N TRP A 189 -21.33 -2.76 26.59
CA TRP A 189 -20.55 -3.82 25.92
C TRP A 189 -19.19 -3.28 25.48
N SER A 190 -18.13 -4.06 25.68
CA SER A 190 -16.75 -3.69 25.33
C SER A 190 -16.04 -4.89 24.72
N GLY A 191 -15.32 -4.68 23.62
CA GLY A 191 -14.70 -5.76 22.86
C GLY A 191 -14.10 -5.31 21.53
N VAL A 192 -13.80 -6.30 20.67
CA VAL A 192 -13.26 -6.07 19.33
C VAL A 192 -14.19 -6.74 18.32
N VAL A 193 -14.55 -6.00 17.27
CA VAL A 193 -15.18 -6.57 16.07
C VAL A 193 -14.08 -6.78 15.02
N PRO A 194 -13.64 -8.02 14.75
CA PRO A 194 -12.59 -8.27 13.76
C PRO A 194 -13.03 -7.83 12.35
N VAL A 195 -12.13 -7.21 11.61
CA VAL A 195 -12.34 -6.82 10.20
C VAL A 195 -11.40 -7.67 9.34
N ARG A 196 -11.96 -8.31 8.31
CA ARG A 196 -11.20 -9.15 7.37
C ARG A 196 -11.64 -8.82 5.95
N GLN A 197 -10.68 -8.66 5.05
CA GLN A 197 -10.96 -8.58 3.62
C GLN A 197 -11.15 -10.00 3.07
N THR A 198 -12.20 -10.20 2.28
CA THR A 198 -12.47 -11.44 1.55
C THR A 198 -12.83 -11.08 0.12
N TYR A 199 -12.50 -11.96 -0.84
CA TYR A 199 -12.90 -11.81 -2.23
C TYR A 199 -14.16 -12.63 -2.49
N GLY A 200 -15.08 -12.05 -3.26
CA GLY A 200 -16.26 -12.77 -3.74
C GLY A 200 -15.93 -13.72 -4.89
N THR A 201 -16.94 -14.46 -5.34
CA THR A 201 -16.85 -15.30 -6.53
C THR A 201 -16.50 -14.46 -7.77
N PRO A 202 -15.53 -14.86 -8.61
CA PRO A 202 -15.24 -14.15 -9.86
C PRO A 202 -16.46 -14.06 -10.78
N GLU A 203 -16.75 -12.86 -11.26
CA GLU A 203 -17.81 -12.59 -12.23
C GLU A 203 -17.19 -12.46 -13.63
N PRO A 204 -17.48 -13.37 -14.58
CA PRO A 204 -16.93 -13.27 -15.93
C PRO A 204 -17.52 -12.07 -16.68
N ALA A 205 -16.73 -11.46 -17.55
CA ALA A 205 -17.20 -10.42 -18.45
C ALA A 205 -18.30 -10.97 -19.39
N ALA A 206 -19.29 -10.13 -19.70
CA ALA A 206 -20.44 -10.53 -20.52
C ALA A 206 -20.06 -10.99 -21.94
N ASP A 207 -18.91 -10.55 -22.45
CA ASP A 207 -18.36 -10.86 -23.77
C ASP A 207 -17.24 -11.93 -23.73
N LEU A 208 -16.98 -12.55 -22.57
CA LEU A 208 -16.00 -13.63 -22.46
C LEU A 208 -16.48 -14.85 -23.25
N ALA A 209 -15.67 -15.33 -24.18
CA ALA A 209 -15.98 -16.53 -24.96
C ALA A 209 -16.23 -17.73 -24.02
N PRO A 210 -17.34 -18.49 -24.16
CA PRO A 210 -17.70 -19.56 -23.23
C PRO A 210 -16.66 -20.69 -23.08
N SER A 211 -15.77 -20.84 -24.06
CA SER A 211 -14.70 -21.84 -24.03
C SER A 211 -13.49 -21.43 -23.18
N ILE A 212 -13.42 -20.18 -22.72
CA ILE A 212 -12.29 -19.69 -21.90
C ILE A 212 -12.64 -19.98 -20.42
N PRO A 213 -11.94 -20.92 -19.76
CA PRO A 213 -12.22 -21.26 -18.38
C PRO A 213 -11.72 -20.18 -17.42
N LEU A 214 -12.27 -20.18 -16.20
CA LEU A 214 -11.70 -19.40 -15.10
C LEU A 214 -10.26 -19.88 -14.82
N PRO A 215 -9.26 -19.00 -14.79
CA PRO A 215 -7.90 -19.36 -14.43
C PRO A 215 -7.81 -19.97 -13.04
N ALA A 216 -7.03 -21.04 -12.87
CA ALA A 216 -6.91 -21.77 -11.61
C ALA A 216 -6.34 -20.93 -10.44
N TYR A 217 -5.67 -19.81 -10.72
CA TYR A 217 -5.18 -18.90 -9.68
C TYR A 217 -6.28 -17.98 -9.11
N LEU A 218 -7.47 -17.92 -9.75
CA LEU A 218 -8.63 -17.17 -9.28
C LEU A 218 -9.67 -18.03 -8.55
N SER A 219 -9.52 -19.35 -8.55
CA SER A 219 -10.47 -20.27 -7.90
C SER A 219 -10.17 -20.50 -6.42
N ARG A 220 -9.52 -19.55 -5.74
CA ARG A 220 -9.00 -19.66 -4.37
C ARG A 220 -9.67 -18.70 -3.42
#